data_AF-A0AAQ4P3D0-F1
#
_entry.id   AF-A0AAQ4P3D0-F1
#
_cell.length_a   1.000
_cell.length_b   1.000
_cell.length_c   1.000
_cell.angle_alpha   90.00
_cell.angle_beta   90.00
_cell.angle_gamma   90.00
#
_symmetry.space_group_name_H-M   'P 1'
#
loop_
_entity.id
_entity.type
_entity.pdbx_description
1 polymer ?
#
loop_
_entity_poly.entity_id
_entity_poly.type
_entity_poly.pdbx_seq_one_letter_code
_entity_poly.pdbx_strand_id
1 'polypeptide(L)'
;MPLIKCVCIAIQKTKIKENKNVSHVLFRASGCRCKMCVLSYWCVISACSSSFARTGKCPPWCHCRLNIQKVKKKKTMSGYTPDEKLRVEQIRTLRRRWLKDQELSPRESAIQAKPSGAVAKFWAGFLEPKSLWRLYTYKAYNGGVFALTRLLIPAWIAHYCVKYHIAQRPYGIVEVKPKLYPGDTILETGEIVPDLPETHGHH
;
A
#
# COMPACT_ATOMS: atom_id res chain seq x y z
N MET A 1 0.29 1.30 -32.50
CA MET A 1 0.05 0.67 -31.18
C MET A 1 1.39 0.45 -30.49
N PRO A 2 1.64 1.04 -29.31
CA PRO A 2 2.94 0.92 -28.65
C PRO A 2 3.07 -0.45 -27.96
N LEU A 3 4.11 -1.20 -28.33
CA LEU A 3 4.56 -2.43 -27.66
C LEU A 3 5.18 -2.05 -26.31
N ILE A 4 4.37 -2.05 -25.24
CA ILE A 4 4.88 -1.95 -23.88
C ILE A 4 5.54 -3.28 -23.53
N LYS A 5 6.88 -3.31 -23.58
CA LYS A 5 7.66 -4.42 -23.03
C LYS A 5 7.63 -4.31 -21.50
N CYS A 6 6.77 -5.11 -20.85
CA CYS A 6 6.85 -5.31 -19.40
C CYS A 6 8.14 -6.08 -19.06
N VAL A 7 9.11 -5.38 -18.48
CA VAL A 7 10.30 -5.98 -17.87
C VAL A 7 10.03 -6.10 -16.36
N CYS A 8 9.62 -7.28 -15.91
CA CYS A 8 9.53 -7.56 -14.48
C CYS A 8 10.92 -7.97 -13.96
N ILE A 9 11.60 -7.06 -13.27
CA ILE A 9 12.80 -7.39 -12.47
C ILE A 9 12.31 -7.68 -11.04
N ALA A 10 12.24 -8.96 -10.69
CA ALA A 10 12.02 -9.38 -9.32
C ALA A 10 13.38 -9.58 -8.62
N ILE A 11 13.72 -8.69 -7.68
CA ILE A 11 14.84 -8.89 -6.75
C ILE A 11 14.29 -9.57 -5.50
N GLN A 12 14.49 -10.88 -5.36
CA GLN A 12 14.22 -11.57 -4.09
C GLN A 12 15.43 -11.45 -3.15
N LYS A 13 15.24 -10.85 -1.98
CA LYS A 13 16.10 -11.09 -0.81
C LYS A 13 15.73 -12.44 -0.22
N THR A 14 16.52 -13.48 -0.50
CA THR A 14 16.43 -14.74 0.22
C THR A 14 17.37 -14.72 1.41
N LYS A 15 16.81 -14.94 2.61
CA LYS A 15 17.56 -15.19 3.84
C LYS A 15 18.10 -16.62 3.74
N ILE A 16 19.29 -16.78 3.18
CA ILE A 16 19.93 -18.10 3.01
C ILE A 16 20.44 -18.53 4.38
N LYS A 17 19.71 -19.44 5.05
CA LYS A 17 20.28 -20.32 6.07
C LYS A 17 21.32 -21.17 5.36
N GLU A 18 22.53 -21.12 5.90
CA GLU A 18 23.74 -21.76 5.42
C GLU A 18 23.51 -23.28 5.30
N ASN A 19 23.26 -23.75 4.09
CA ASN A 19 23.37 -25.16 3.75
C ASN A 19 24.16 -25.29 2.45
N LYS A 20 25.24 -26.07 2.51
CA LYS A 20 26.27 -26.18 1.48
C LYS A 20 25.73 -26.92 0.25
N ASN A 21 25.07 -26.20 -0.66
CA ASN A 21 24.96 -26.47 -2.11
C ASN A 21 23.84 -25.63 -2.70
N VAL A 22 24.14 -24.40 -3.13
CA VAL A 22 23.19 -23.59 -3.90
C VAL A 22 23.83 -23.29 -5.25
N SER A 23 23.32 -23.95 -6.29
CA SER A 23 23.63 -23.61 -7.68
C SER A 23 22.93 -22.31 -8.03
N HIS A 24 23.67 -21.32 -8.55
CA HIS A 24 23.08 -20.14 -9.16
C HIS A 24 22.25 -20.56 -10.37
N VAL A 25 20.93 -20.41 -10.27
CA VAL A 25 20.00 -20.59 -11.40
C VAL A 25 19.85 -19.24 -12.07
N LEU A 26 20.50 -19.07 -13.23
CA LEU A 26 20.27 -17.91 -14.09
C LEU A 26 19.01 -18.18 -14.92
N PHE A 27 17.88 -17.57 -14.56
CA PHE A 27 16.66 -17.62 -15.37
C PHE A 27 16.79 -16.64 -16.54
N ARG A 28 16.90 -17.17 -17.76
CA ARG A 28 16.83 -16.37 -18.99
C ARG A 28 15.36 -16.15 -19.33
N ALA A 29 14.90 -14.89 -19.25
CA ALA A 29 13.51 -14.54 -19.49
C ALA A 29 13.11 -14.83 -20.94
N SER A 30 12.16 -15.76 -21.14
CA SER A 30 11.43 -15.91 -22.40
C SER A 30 10.08 -15.20 -22.26
N GLY A 31 9.78 -14.32 -23.22
CA GLY A 31 8.59 -13.47 -23.19
C GLY A 31 7.29 -14.26 -23.14
N CYS A 32 6.40 -13.91 -22.21
CA CYS A 32 5.03 -14.41 -22.17
C CYS A 32 4.17 -13.63 -23.17
N ARG A 33 3.56 -14.34 -24.14
CA ARG A 33 2.45 -13.82 -24.93
C ARG A 33 1.15 -14.19 -24.23
N CYS A 34 0.59 -13.25 -23.45
CA CYS A 34 -0.77 -13.37 -22.91
C CYS A 34 -1.74 -12.74 -23.91
N LYS A 35 -2.67 -13.54 -24.47
CA LYS A 35 -3.84 -13.01 -25.18
C LYS A 35 -4.81 -12.44 -24.13
N MET A 36 -4.97 -11.12 -24.22
CA MET A 36 -6.03 -10.24 -23.71
C MET A 36 -7.15 -10.89 -22.86
N CYS A 37 -7.25 -10.45 -21.60
CA CYS A 37 -8.51 -10.34 -20.88
C CYS A 37 -8.49 -8.95 -20.20
N VAL A 38 -9.22 -8.01 -20.82
CA VAL A 38 -9.38 -6.63 -20.35
C VAL A 38 -10.48 -6.64 -19.32
N LEU A 39 -10.11 -6.45 -18.04
CA LEU A 39 -10.93 -6.16 -16.85
C LEU A 39 -10.41 -7.02 -15.70
N SER A 40 -9.42 -6.49 -14.94
CA SER A 40 -8.88 -6.96 -13.64
C SER A 40 -7.34 -6.90 -13.57
N TYR A 41 -6.73 -5.81 -14.06
CA TYR A 41 -5.27 -5.72 -14.21
C TYR A 41 -4.46 -5.64 -12.91
N TRP A 42 -5.08 -5.39 -11.76
CA TRP A 42 -4.37 -5.34 -10.47
C TRP A 42 -4.48 -6.63 -9.63
N CYS A 43 -5.58 -7.38 -9.76
CA CYS A 43 -5.82 -8.56 -8.91
C CYS A 43 -5.04 -9.80 -9.41
N VAL A 44 -4.90 -9.96 -10.74
CA VAL A 44 -4.29 -11.16 -11.35
C VAL A 44 -2.75 -11.16 -11.22
N ILE A 45 -2.11 -9.98 -11.26
CA ILE A 45 -0.64 -9.86 -11.11
C ILE A 45 -0.20 -10.18 -9.67
N SER A 46 -1.01 -9.77 -8.69
CA SER A 46 -0.75 -10.02 -7.27
C SER A 46 -0.89 -11.52 -6.92
N ALA A 47 -1.95 -12.17 -7.40
CA ALA A 47 -2.20 -13.58 -7.14
C ALA A 47 -1.18 -14.52 -7.80
N CYS A 48 -0.72 -14.20 -9.02
CA CYS A 48 0.27 -15.02 -9.73
C CYS A 48 1.66 -14.94 -9.07
N SER A 49 2.04 -13.75 -8.57
CA SER A 49 3.31 -13.54 -7.86
C SER A 49 3.34 -14.24 -6.49
N SER A 50 2.22 -14.24 -5.76
CA SER A 50 2.16 -14.78 -4.41
C SER A 50 2.00 -16.31 -4.36
N SER A 51 1.35 -16.92 -5.35
CA SER A 51 1.21 -18.39 -5.41
C SER A 51 2.50 -19.09 -5.90
N PHE A 52 3.20 -18.49 -6.87
CA PHE A 52 4.49 -18.99 -7.34
C PHE A 52 5.59 -18.87 -6.25
N ALA A 53 5.59 -17.77 -5.49
CA ALA A 53 6.54 -17.56 -4.39
C ALA A 53 6.38 -18.57 -3.24
N ARG A 54 5.19 -19.17 -3.07
CA ARG A 54 4.90 -20.07 -1.94
C ARG A 54 5.06 -21.56 -2.29
N THR A 55 4.84 -21.96 -3.55
CA THR A 55 4.81 -23.39 -3.93
C THR A 55 5.71 -23.74 -5.12
N GLY A 56 6.23 -22.75 -5.86
CA GLY A 56 7.02 -22.98 -7.06
C GLY A 56 6.27 -23.66 -8.22
N LYS A 57 4.93 -23.79 -8.15
CA LYS A 57 4.10 -24.38 -9.21
C LYS A 57 3.20 -23.31 -9.85
N CYS A 58 3.01 -23.38 -11.17
CA CYS A 58 2.06 -22.53 -11.88
C CYS A 58 0.60 -23.00 -11.63
N PRO A 59 -0.38 -22.09 -11.59
CA PRO A 59 -1.80 -22.46 -11.50
C PRO A 59 -2.25 -23.28 -12.73
N PRO A 60 -3.24 -24.17 -12.57
CA PRO A 60 -3.65 -25.14 -13.61
C PRO A 60 -4.21 -24.50 -14.89
N TRP A 61 -4.63 -23.23 -14.82
CA TRP A 61 -5.14 -22.46 -15.96
C TRP A 61 -4.04 -21.85 -16.84
N CYS A 62 -2.76 -21.97 -16.46
CA CYS A 62 -1.63 -21.49 -17.24
C CYS A 62 -1.01 -22.63 -18.07
N HIS A 63 -1.24 -22.62 -19.39
CA HIS A 63 -0.45 -23.40 -20.35
C HIS A 63 0.94 -22.78 -20.57
N CYS A 64 1.77 -22.75 -19.51
CA CYS A 64 3.19 -22.45 -19.64
C CYS A 64 3.95 -23.74 -19.94
N ARG A 65 4.27 -23.99 -21.22
CA ARG A 65 5.20 -25.06 -21.61
C ARG A 65 6.62 -24.62 -21.23
N LEU A 66 7.02 -24.88 -19.99
CA LEU A 66 8.41 -24.72 -19.55
C LEU A 66 9.26 -25.76 -20.30
N ASN A 67 9.91 -25.32 -21.37
CA ASN A 67 10.96 -26.11 -22.00
C ASN A 67 12.19 -26.07 -21.08
N ILE A 68 12.20 -26.94 -20.06
CA ILE A 68 13.37 -27.15 -19.21
C ILE A 68 14.37 -27.93 -20.06
N GLN A 69 15.16 -27.22 -20.85
CA GLN A 69 16.42 -27.80 -21.31
C GLN A 69 17.30 -27.97 -20.06
N LYS A 70 17.39 -29.21 -19.58
CA LYS A 70 18.41 -29.61 -18.60
C LYS A 70 19.77 -29.36 -19.25
N VAL A 71 20.35 -28.19 -19.00
CA VAL A 71 21.75 -27.96 -19.30
C VAL A 71 22.52 -28.99 -18.48
N LYS A 72 23.02 -30.03 -19.16
CA LYS A 72 23.89 -31.05 -18.57
C LYS A 72 25.11 -30.30 -18.02
N LYS A 73 25.13 -30.09 -16.70
CA LYS A 73 26.27 -29.58 -15.97
C LYS A 73 27.37 -30.63 -16.13
N LYS A 74 28.31 -30.40 -17.05
CA LYS A 74 29.49 -31.24 -17.25
C LYS A 74 30.30 -31.20 -15.96
N LYS A 75 30.14 -32.24 -15.13
CA LYS A 75 30.91 -32.41 -13.91
C LYS A 75 32.22 -33.11 -14.29
N THR A 76 33.21 -32.34 -14.73
CA THR A 76 34.59 -32.83 -14.78
C THR A 76 35.12 -32.77 -13.34
N MET A 77 35.29 -33.92 -12.70
CA MET A 77 35.96 -34.05 -11.41
C MET A 77 37.48 -34.00 -11.60
N SER A 78 38.00 -32.98 -12.28
CA SER A 78 39.41 -32.64 -12.11
C SER A 78 39.49 -31.78 -10.85
N GLY A 79 40.25 -32.24 -9.85
CA GLY A 79 40.51 -31.46 -8.66
C GLY A 79 41.06 -30.08 -9.02
N TYR A 80 40.81 -29.12 -8.13
CA TYR A 80 41.26 -27.74 -8.30
C TYR A 80 42.77 -27.70 -8.52
N THR A 81 43.23 -27.07 -9.60
CA THR A 81 44.66 -26.93 -9.88
C THR A 81 45.30 -26.01 -8.81
N PRO A 82 46.62 -26.07 -8.57
CA PRO A 82 47.24 -25.31 -7.48
C PRO A 82 47.09 -23.78 -7.63
N ASP A 83 47.09 -23.27 -8.85
CA ASP A 83 46.86 -21.86 -9.20
C ASP A 83 45.40 -21.43 -8.98
N GLU A 84 44.46 -22.31 -9.31
CA GLU A 84 43.04 -22.12 -9.03
C GLU A 84 42.81 -22.02 -7.51
N LYS A 85 43.40 -22.92 -6.72
CA LYS A 85 43.34 -22.90 -5.23
C LYS A 85 43.82 -21.57 -4.68
N LEU A 86 44.99 -21.12 -5.13
CA LEU A 86 45.58 -19.85 -4.75
C LEU A 86 44.64 -18.68 -5.09
N ARG A 87 44.05 -18.68 -6.28
CA ARG A 87 43.09 -17.66 -6.72
C ARG A 87 41.83 -17.61 -5.85
N VAL A 88 41.28 -18.75 -5.45
CA VAL A 88 40.10 -18.77 -4.57
C VAL A 88 40.42 -18.31 -3.16
N GLU A 89 41.61 -18.62 -2.65
CA GLU A 89 42.05 -18.11 -1.35
C GLU A 89 42.25 -16.59 -1.37
N GLN A 90 42.83 -16.07 -2.45
CA GLN A 90 42.91 -14.62 -2.70
C GLN A 90 41.52 -13.96 -2.76
N ILE A 91 40.57 -14.55 -3.50
CA ILE A 91 39.21 -14.00 -3.59
C ILE A 91 38.48 -14.10 -2.25
N ARG A 92 38.64 -15.20 -1.50
CA ARG A 92 38.03 -15.38 -0.18
C ARG A 92 38.53 -14.36 0.83
N THR A 93 39.83 -14.07 0.83
CA THR A 93 40.42 -13.08 1.73
C THR A 93 39.95 -11.67 1.40
N LEU A 94 39.94 -11.29 0.11
CA LEU A 94 39.36 -10.03 -0.36
C LEU A 94 37.87 -9.92 -0.01
N ARG A 95 37.10 -11.00 -0.18
CA ARG A 95 35.67 -11.00 0.12
C ARG A 95 35.38 -10.83 1.61
N ARG A 96 36.19 -11.45 2.49
CA ARG A 96 36.05 -11.26 3.95
C ARG A 96 36.38 -9.83 4.36
N ARG A 97 37.39 -9.20 3.76
CA ARG A 97 37.72 -7.79 4.00
C ARG A 97 36.59 -6.88 3.53
N TRP A 98 36.12 -7.06 2.30
CA TRP A 98 34.97 -6.32 1.76
C TRP A 98 33.72 -6.45 2.63
N LEU A 99 33.42 -7.64 3.15
CA LEU A 99 32.28 -7.86 4.04
C LEU A 99 32.44 -7.14 5.39
N LYS A 100 33.66 -7.07 5.92
CA LYS A 100 33.98 -6.28 7.12
C LYS A 100 33.85 -4.78 6.86
N ASP A 101 34.25 -4.32 5.67
CA ASP A 101 34.13 -2.91 5.29
C ASP A 101 32.67 -2.45 5.08
N GLN A 102 31.71 -3.37 5.08
CA GLN A 102 30.27 -3.06 5.09
C GLN A 102 29.70 -2.89 6.51
N GLU A 103 30.48 -3.17 7.56
CA GLU A 103 30.06 -2.91 8.93
C GLU A 103 30.12 -1.40 9.17
N LEU A 104 28.92 -0.81 9.17
CA LEU A 104 28.72 0.61 9.39
C LEU A 104 29.25 1.01 10.77
N SER A 105 30.16 1.98 10.82
CA SER A 105 30.64 2.48 12.11
C SER A 105 29.50 3.18 12.86
N PRO A 106 29.39 3.06 14.20
CA PRO A 106 28.37 3.77 14.98
C PRO A 106 28.42 5.31 14.86
N ARG A 107 29.48 5.84 14.24
CA ARG A 107 29.78 7.26 14.11
C ARG A 107 29.32 7.85 12.79
N GLU A 108 28.78 7.06 11.87
CA GLU A 108 28.22 7.64 10.66
C GLU A 108 27.17 8.66 11.02
N SER A 109 27.35 9.87 10.48
CA SER A 109 26.52 11.01 10.84
C SER A 109 25.11 10.73 10.35
N ALA A 110 24.27 10.26 11.27
CA ALA A 110 22.84 10.27 11.07
C ALA A 110 22.45 11.70 10.67
N ILE A 111 21.66 11.82 9.60
CA ILE A 111 21.08 13.10 9.20
C ILE A 111 20.40 13.65 10.44
N GLN A 112 20.94 14.75 10.97
CA GLN A 112 20.41 15.37 12.18
C GLN A 112 18.96 15.72 11.92
N ALA A 113 18.07 15.25 12.78
CA ALA A 113 16.65 15.53 12.63
C ALA A 113 16.45 17.06 12.63
N LYS A 114 15.68 17.57 11.67
CA LYS A 114 15.34 18.99 11.61
C LYS A 114 14.78 19.41 12.98
N PRO A 115 15.23 20.53 13.57
CA PRO A 115 14.77 20.94 14.88
C PRO A 115 13.24 21.05 14.88
N SER A 116 12.62 20.46 15.89
CA SER A 116 11.18 20.53 16.09
C SER A 116 10.74 22.00 16.30
N GLY A 117 9.54 22.33 15.82
CA GLY A 117 8.96 23.67 16.03
C GLY A 117 8.71 23.97 17.50
N ALA A 118 8.55 25.24 17.88
CA ALA A 118 8.39 25.66 19.28
C ALA A 118 7.27 24.92 20.02
N VAL A 119 6.10 24.73 19.37
CA VAL A 119 4.98 23.98 19.92
C VAL A 119 5.31 22.49 20.10
N ALA A 120 6.01 21.90 19.13
CA ALA A 120 6.43 20.50 19.23
C ALA A 120 7.49 20.30 20.32
N LYS A 121 8.39 21.27 20.53
CA LYS A 121 9.35 21.27 21.64
C LYS A 121 8.66 21.38 22.99
N PHE A 122 7.67 22.27 23.11
CA PHE A 122 6.85 22.37 24.31
C PHE A 122 6.17 21.04 24.65
N TRP A 123 5.50 20.41 23.67
CA TRP A 123 4.84 19.12 23.89
C TRP A 123 5.84 18.01 24.20
N ALA A 124 7.02 18.00 23.56
CA ALA A 124 8.08 17.03 23.88
C ALA A 124 8.55 17.14 25.33
N GLY A 125 8.83 18.36 25.81
CA GLY A 125 9.21 18.59 27.21
C GLY A 125 8.08 18.34 28.20
N PHE A 126 6.84 18.68 27.84
CA PHE A 126 5.67 18.39 28.67
C PHE A 126 5.43 16.88 28.84
N LEU A 127 5.71 16.08 27.80
CA LEU A 127 5.54 14.62 27.78
C LEU A 127 6.74 13.83 28.31
N GLU A 128 7.89 14.49 28.51
CA GLU A 128 9.12 13.88 29.02
C GLU A 128 8.92 13.14 30.36
N PRO A 129 8.22 13.72 31.36
CA PRO A 129 7.63 12.94 32.43
C PRO A 129 6.39 12.20 31.91
N LYS A 130 6.55 10.91 31.60
CA LYS A 130 5.52 10.03 31.02
C LYS A 130 4.40 9.66 32.02
N SER A 131 3.73 10.64 32.59
CA SER A 131 2.55 10.40 33.42
C SER A 131 1.29 10.17 32.57
N LEU A 132 0.38 9.32 33.05
CA LEU A 132 -0.81 8.92 32.30
C LEU A 132 -1.70 10.11 31.93
N TRP A 133 -1.94 11.03 32.88
CA TRP A 133 -2.75 12.22 32.65
C TRP A 133 -2.21 13.09 31.50
N ARG A 134 -0.88 13.28 31.42
CA ARG A 134 -0.25 14.09 30.37
C ARG A 134 -0.41 13.47 28.97
N LEU A 135 -0.37 12.14 28.88
CA LEU A 135 -0.68 11.44 27.62
C LEU A 135 -2.14 11.64 27.22
N TYR A 136 -3.08 11.52 28.16
CA TYR A 136 -4.50 11.71 27.88
C TYR A 136 -4.80 13.14 27.42
N THR A 137 -4.22 14.15 28.06
CA THR A 137 -4.39 15.56 27.64
C THR A 137 -3.83 15.80 26.24
N TYR A 138 -2.65 15.24 25.93
CA TYR A 138 -2.07 15.36 24.60
C TYR A 138 -2.91 14.66 23.52
N LYS A 139 -3.49 13.50 23.85
CA LYS A 139 -4.41 12.78 22.95
C LYS A 139 -5.68 13.58 22.69
N ALA A 140 -6.27 14.17 23.73
CA ALA A 140 -7.44 15.04 23.60
C ALA A 140 -7.12 16.28 22.74
N TYR A 141 -5.99 16.94 22.98
CA TYR A 141 -5.51 18.06 22.16
C TYR A 141 -5.36 17.68 20.68
N ASN A 142 -4.67 16.57 20.37
CA ASN A 142 -4.51 16.11 18.99
C ASN A 142 -5.85 15.76 18.33
N GLY A 143 -6.77 15.15 19.08
CA GLY A 143 -8.14 14.91 18.62
C GLY A 143 -8.87 16.21 18.28
N GLY A 144 -8.73 17.24 19.13
CA GLY A 144 -9.31 18.57 18.90
C GLY A 144 -8.73 19.27 17.68
N VAL A 145 -7.40 19.29 17.54
CA VAL A 145 -6.73 19.86 16.35
C VAL A 145 -7.14 19.14 15.08
N PHE A 146 -7.25 17.81 15.13
CA PHE A 146 -7.73 17.02 14.00
C PHE A 146 -9.17 17.39 13.63
N ALA A 147 -10.08 17.46 14.60
CA ALA A 147 -11.46 17.84 14.34
C ALA A 147 -11.57 19.25 13.72
N LEU A 148 -10.84 20.22 14.25
CA LEU A 148 -10.81 21.58 13.70
C LEU A 148 -10.29 21.62 12.26
N THR A 149 -9.12 21.02 12.03
CA THR A 149 -8.41 21.15 10.74
C THR A 149 -8.98 20.26 9.64
N ARG A 150 -9.47 19.06 9.98
CA ARG A 150 -9.94 18.07 9.00
C ARG A 150 -11.44 17.99 8.86
N LEU A 151 -12.21 18.46 9.84
CA LEU A 151 -13.67 18.42 9.79
C LEU A 151 -14.25 19.83 9.71
N LEU A 152 -13.97 20.67 10.71
CA LEU A 152 -14.67 21.96 10.85
C LEU A 152 -14.33 22.95 9.74
N ILE A 153 -13.04 23.20 9.49
CA ILE A 153 -12.60 24.15 8.45
C ILE A 153 -13.08 23.71 7.07
N PRO A 154 -12.89 22.45 6.63
CA PRO A 154 -13.40 22.00 5.34
C PRO A 154 -14.93 22.04 5.25
N ALA A 155 -15.65 21.69 6.33
CA ALA A 155 -17.11 21.76 6.34
C ALA A 155 -17.61 23.21 6.18
N TRP A 156 -16.96 24.18 6.83
CA TRP A 156 -17.29 25.60 6.66
C TRP A 156 -16.99 26.10 5.24
N ILE A 157 -15.86 25.69 4.65
CA ILE A 157 -15.53 26.03 3.27
C ILE A 157 -16.56 25.43 2.31
N ALA A 158 -16.92 24.15 2.48
CA ALA A 158 -17.93 23.48 1.67
C ALA A 158 -19.28 24.18 1.78
N HIS A 159 -19.70 24.50 3.01
CA HIS A 159 -20.94 25.24 3.26
C HIS A 159 -20.93 26.63 2.59
N TYR A 160 -19.82 27.35 2.66
CA TYR A 160 -19.67 28.64 1.97
C TYR A 160 -19.78 28.49 0.44
N CYS A 161 -19.12 27.47 -0.13
CA CYS A 161 -19.20 27.17 -1.56
C CYS A 161 -20.63 26.81 -1.99
N VAL A 162 -21.32 25.94 -1.25
CA VAL A 162 -22.71 25.56 -1.53
C VAL A 162 -23.61 26.80 -1.49
N LYS A 163 -23.50 27.61 -0.42
CA LYS A 163 -24.36 28.77 -0.19
C LYS A 163 -24.18 29.87 -1.23
N TYR A 164 -22.96 30.22 -1.61
CA TYR A 164 -22.70 31.39 -2.46
C TYR A 164 -22.42 31.06 -3.92
N HIS A 165 -21.97 29.84 -4.24
CA HIS A 165 -21.59 29.50 -5.61
C HIS A 165 -22.56 28.52 -6.27
N ILE A 166 -23.04 27.53 -5.52
CA ILE A 166 -23.91 26.49 -6.08
C ILE A 166 -25.37 26.96 -6.07
N ALA A 167 -25.86 27.49 -4.94
CA ALA A 167 -27.25 27.94 -4.82
C ALA A 167 -27.61 29.14 -5.72
N GLN A 168 -26.64 29.98 -6.10
CA GLN A 168 -26.88 31.09 -7.03
C GLN A 168 -27.10 30.64 -8.48
N ARG A 169 -26.70 29.41 -8.82
CA ARG A 169 -26.88 28.88 -10.17
C ARG A 169 -28.26 28.22 -10.28
N PRO A 170 -29.02 28.47 -11.36
CA PRO A 170 -30.30 27.80 -11.55
C PRO A 170 -30.09 26.28 -11.64
N TYR A 171 -30.90 25.53 -10.91
CA TYR A 171 -30.76 24.07 -10.73
C TYR A 171 -29.42 23.60 -10.14
N GLY A 172 -28.67 24.48 -9.47
CA GLY A 172 -27.43 24.09 -8.80
C GLY A 172 -27.66 23.14 -7.62
N ILE A 173 -28.79 23.29 -6.93
CA ILE A 173 -29.27 22.38 -5.89
C ILE A 173 -30.71 22.01 -6.25
N VAL A 174 -30.96 20.73 -6.45
CA VAL A 174 -32.30 20.19 -6.69
C VAL A 174 -32.61 19.24 -5.56
N GLU A 175 -33.57 19.61 -4.73
CA GLU A 175 -34.03 18.80 -3.61
C GLU A 175 -35.33 18.10 -4.00
N VAL A 176 -35.47 16.86 -3.53
CA VAL A 176 -36.74 16.13 -3.64
C VAL A 176 -37.69 16.74 -2.63
N LYS A 177 -38.93 17.03 -3.06
CA LYS A 177 -39.96 17.53 -2.16
C LYS A 177 -40.15 16.58 -0.96
N PRO A 178 -40.30 17.11 0.26
CA PRO A 178 -40.50 16.27 1.44
C PRO A 178 -41.77 15.44 1.31
N LYS A 179 -41.76 14.24 1.92
CA LYS A 179 -42.95 13.37 1.95
C LYS A 179 -43.99 13.98 2.89
N LEU A 180 -45.23 14.02 2.44
CA LEU A 180 -46.39 14.49 3.20
C LEU A 180 -47.19 13.29 3.69
N TYR A 181 -47.59 13.32 4.96
CA TYR A 181 -48.46 12.34 5.58
C TYR A 181 -49.81 12.97 5.97
N PRO A 182 -50.88 12.17 6.06
CA PRO A 182 -52.17 12.64 6.58
C PRO A 182 -52.00 13.26 7.98
N GLY A 183 -52.65 14.40 8.21
CA GLY A 183 -52.53 15.19 9.45
C GLY A 183 -51.35 16.17 9.50
N ASP A 184 -50.40 16.13 8.55
CA ASP A 184 -49.31 17.11 8.49
C ASP A 184 -49.83 18.49 8.09
N THR A 185 -49.18 19.56 8.59
CA THR A 185 -49.48 20.94 8.18
C THR A 185 -48.39 21.46 7.26
N ILE A 186 -48.78 21.94 6.08
CA ILE A 186 -47.84 22.54 5.12
C ILE A 186 -47.44 23.94 5.64
N LEU A 187 -46.18 24.14 5.98
CA LEU A 187 -45.70 25.41 6.57
C LEU A 187 -45.91 26.63 5.66
N GLU A 188 -45.91 26.44 4.34
CA GLU A 188 -46.06 27.52 3.36
C GLU A 188 -47.54 27.90 3.11
N THR A 189 -48.44 26.92 3.18
CA THR A 189 -49.88 27.10 2.83
C THR A 189 -50.79 27.13 4.06
N GLY A 190 -50.34 26.58 5.20
CA GLY A 190 -51.14 26.38 6.41
C GLY A 190 -52.22 25.30 6.28
N GLU A 191 -52.28 24.60 5.14
CA GLU A 191 -53.25 23.54 4.88
C GLU A 191 -52.86 22.26 5.61
N ILE A 192 -53.88 21.62 6.21
CA ILE A 192 -53.76 20.33 6.88
C ILE A 192 -54.03 19.25 5.84
N VAL A 193 -53.11 18.28 5.72
CA VAL A 193 -53.27 17.15 4.81
C VAL A 193 -54.44 16.29 5.32
N PRO A 194 -55.45 16.01 4.49
CA PRO A 194 -56.62 15.26 4.92
C PRO A 194 -56.26 13.83 5.31
N ASP A 195 -56.97 13.32 6.31
CA ASP A 195 -56.81 11.96 6.78
C ASP A 195 -57.25 10.94 5.71
N LEU A 196 -56.61 9.76 5.75
CA LEU A 196 -57.01 8.64 4.90
C LEU A 196 -58.43 8.21 5.30
N PRO A 197 -59.28 7.81 4.33
CA PRO A 197 -60.62 7.32 4.66
C PRO A 197 -60.51 6.09 5.57
N GLU A 198 -61.43 5.96 6.53
CA GLU A 198 -61.52 4.78 7.40
C GLU A 198 -61.76 3.53 6.55
N THR A 199 -60.70 2.76 6.29
CA THR A 199 -60.84 1.44 5.69
C THR A 199 -61.26 0.48 6.79
N HIS A 200 -62.52 0.01 6.75
CA HIS A 200 -62.96 -1.09 7.61
C HIS A 200 -62.10 -2.32 7.31
N GLY A 201 -61.12 -2.59 8.17
CA GLY A 201 -60.22 -3.72 8.02
C GLY A 201 -60.99 -5.02 8.18
N HIS A 202 -61.05 -5.82 7.11
CA HIS A 202 -61.42 -7.22 7.22
C HIS A 202 -60.23 -7.97 7.83
N HIS A 203 -60.37 -8.34 9.11
CA HIS A 203 -59.50 -9.30 9.80
C HIS A 203 -59.82 -10.73 9.37
#